data_AF-A0A3C0FUH9-F1
#
_entry.id   AF-A0A3C0FUH9-F1
#
_cell.length_a   1.000
_cell.length_b   1.000
_cell.length_c   1.000
_cell.angle_alpha   90.00
_cell.angle_beta   90.00
_cell.angle_gamma   90.00
#
_symmetry.space_group_name_H-M   'P 1'
#
loop_
_entity.id
_entity.type
_entity.pdbx_description
1 polymer ?
#
loop_
_entity_poly.entity_id
_entity_poly.type
_entity_poly.pdbx_seq_one_letter_code
_entity_poly.pdbx_strand_id
1 'polypeptide(L)' 'SPDALDGASLVVNTTSLGMVGQPPLEIDLAGLPQTALVTDIVYAPLMTDLLAQARERGNPIV' A
#
# COMPACT_ATOMS: atom_id res chain seq x y z
N SER A 1 -0.55 -0.83 13.82
CA SER A 1 -1.72 -1.45 14.46
C SER A 1 -2.71 -1.76 13.37
N PRO A 2 -3.21 -3.00 13.23
CA PRO A 2 -4.17 -3.35 12.17
C PRO A 2 -5.39 -2.41 12.16
N ASP A 3 -5.83 -1.98 13.35
CA ASP A 3 -6.96 -1.06 13.52
C ASP A 3 -6.69 0.37 13.03
N ALA A 4 -5.44 0.74 12.75
CA ALA A 4 -5.11 2.10 12.29
C ALA A 4 -5.67 2.41 10.89
N LEU A 5 -6.00 1.37 10.13
CA LEU A 5 -6.55 1.48 8.79
C LEU A 5 -8.08 1.29 8.76
N ASP A 6 -8.70 1.02 9.92
CA ASP A 6 -10.14 0.81 10.01
C ASP A 6 -10.88 2.08 9.58
N GLY A 7 -11.77 1.92 8.60
CA GLY A 7 -12.55 3.02 8.02
C GLY A 7 -11.76 3.97 7.10
N ALA A 8 -10.46 3.74 6.91
CA ALA A 8 -9.67 4.52 5.94
C ALA A 8 -10.21 4.29 4.52
N SER A 9 -10.27 5.36 3.73
CA SER A 9 -10.69 5.31 2.32
C SER A 9 -9.52 5.44 1.34
N LEU A 10 -8.34 5.80 1.84
CA LEU A 10 -7.14 6.05 1.04
C LEU A 10 -5.88 5.73 1.85
N VAL A 11 -4.94 5.01 1.23
CA VAL A 11 -3.56 4.84 1.70
C VAL A 11 -2.63 5.35 0.60
N VAL A 12 -1.67 6.18 0.99
CA VAL A 12 -0.63 6.70 0.08
C VAL A 12 0.73 6.43 0.71
N ASN A 13 1.59 5.69 0.00
CA ASN A 13 3.02 5.67 0.34
C ASN A 13 3.67 6.93 -0.25
N THR A 14 4.11 7.83 0.62
CA THR A 14 4.84 9.07 0.26
C THR A 14 6.31 9.01 0.70
N THR A 15 6.80 7.82 1.03
CA THR A 15 8.18 7.58 1.46
C THR A 15 9.00 6.98 0.32
N SER A 16 10.29 6.73 0.57
CA SER A 16 11.13 5.96 -0.35
C SER A 16 11.11 4.45 -0.10
N LEU A 17 10.37 3.97 0.91
CA LEU A 17 10.28 2.54 1.22
C LEU A 17 9.59 1.80 0.07
N GLY A 18 10.10 0.63 -0.30
CA GLY A 18 9.64 -0.14 -1.46
C GLY A 18 10.27 0.25 -2.79
N MET A 19 11.07 1.32 -2.85
CA MET A 19 11.88 1.67 -4.02
C MET A 19 13.07 0.71 -4.18
N VAL A 20 13.51 0.46 -5.42
CA VAL A 20 14.72 -0.36 -5.68
C VAL A 20 15.91 0.16 -4.88
N GLY A 21 16.53 -0.72 -4.09
CA GLY A 21 17.67 -0.40 -3.23
C GLY A 21 17.32 0.26 -1.90
N GLN A 22 16.04 0.47 -1.60
CA GLN A 22 15.55 0.92 -0.29
C GLN A 22 14.96 -0.25 0.50
N PRO A 23 14.81 -0.10 1.83
CA PRO A 23 14.10 -1.09 2.64
C PRO A 23 12.63 -1.27 2.20
N PRO A 24 12.01 -2.43 2.50
CA PRO A 24 10.59 -2.63 2.23
C PRO A 24 9.72 -1.73 3.11
N LEU A 25 8.49 -1.47 2.66
CA LEU A 25 7.45 -0.85 3.49
C LEU A 25 6.73 -1.95 4.27
N GLU A 26 7.01 -2.04 5.57
CA GLU A 26 6.32 -2.95 6.48
C GLU A 26 4.98 -2.33 6.92
N ILE A 27 3.89 -2.80 6.32
CA ILE A 27 2.53 -2.36 6.63
C ILE A 27 1.56 -3.53 6.54
N ASP A 28 0.73 -3.68 7.58
CA ASP A 28 -0.35 -4.66 7.60
C ASP A 28 -1.64 -4.02 7.07
N LEU A 29 -2.10 -4.51 5.92
CA LEU A 29 -3.35 -4.04 5.30
C LEU A 29 -4.60 -4.73 5.86
N ALA A 30 -4.50 -5.65 6.83
CA ALA A 30 -5.62 -6.46 7.35
C ALA A 30 -6.92 -5.68 7.57
N GLY A 31 -6.85 -4.55 8.28
CA GLY A 31 -7.99 -3.69 8.62
C GLY A 31 -8.47 -2.74 7.51
N LEU A 32 -7.74 -2.64 6.39
CA LEU A 32 -8.09 -1.71 5.31
C LEU A 32 -9.33 -2.20 4.55
N PRO A 33 -10.40 -1.39 4.42
CA PRO A 33 -11.55 -1.71 3.58
C PRO A 33 -11.14 -1.97 2.13
N GLN A 34 -11.71 -3.01 1.49
CA GLN A 34 -11.40 -3.34 0.08
C GLN A 34 -11.80 -2.23 -0.92
N THR A 35 -12.67 -1.32 -0.51
CA THR A 35 -13.05 -0.15 -1.33
C THR A 35 -12.03 0.99 -1.25
N ALA A 36 -11.09 0.94 -0.31
CA ALA A 36 -10.08 1.97 -0.14
C ALA A 36 -9.05 1.92 -1.28
N LEU A 37 -8.71 3.10 -1.81
CA LEU A 37 -7.64 3.24 -2.80
C LEU A 37 -6.28 3.10 -2.12
N VAL A 38 -5.40 2.32 -2.74
CA VAL A 38 -3.98 2.25 -2.35
C VAL A 38 -3.13 2.78 -3.50
N THR A 39 -2.26 3.73 -3.22
CA THR A 39 -1.38 4.33 -4.24
C THR A 39 0.01 4.60 -3.70
N ASP A 40 0.98 4.65 -4.59
CA ASP A 40 2.40 4.78 -4.27
C ASP A 40 3.06 5.82 -5.18
N ILE A 41 3.89 6.71 -4.62
CA ILE A 41 4.69 7.65 -5.43
C ILE A 41 5.95 7.00 -6.01
N VAL A 42 6.31 5.80 -5.53
CA VAL A 42 7.43 5.02 -6.05
C VAL A 42 7.10 4.52 -7.46
N TYR A 43 7.97 4.82 -8.42
CA TYR A 43 7.83 4.39 -9.81
C TYR A 43 8.85 3.32 -10.23
N ALA A 44 9.83 3.01 -9.38
CA ALA A 44 10.86 2.01 -9.60
C ALA A 44 10.99 1.14 -8.35
N PRO A 45 10.36 -0.06 -8.30
CA PRO A 45 9.58 -0.68 -9.37
C PRO A 45 8.19 -0.03 -9.54
N LEU A 46 7.55 -0.23 -10.71
CA LEU A 46 6.17 0.23 -10.97
C LEU A 46 5.12 -0.54 -10.15
N MET A 47 5.43 -1.76 -9.73
CA MET A 47 4.59 -2.57 -8.84
C MET A 47 5.40 -2.81 -7.57
N THR A 48 5.16 -1.99 -6.55
CA THR A 48 5.75 -2.17 -5.23
C THR A 48 5.01 -3.28 -4.47
N ASP A 49 5.62 -3.80 -3.41
CA ASP A 49 4.99 -4.83 -2.57
C ASP A 49 3.67 -4.33 -1.94
N LEU A 50 3.57 -3.04 -1.64
CA LEU A 50 2.34 -2.40 -1.18
C LEU A 50 1.21 -2.56 -2.21
N LEU A 51 1.48 -2.19 -3.47
CA LEU A 51 0.50 -2.27 -4.55
C LEU A 51 0.14 -3.72 -4.88
N ALA A 52 1.12 -4.63 -4.83
CA ALA A 52 0.88 -6.05 -5.04
C ALA A 52 -0.05 -6.64 -3.98
N GLN A 53 0.23 -6.40 -2.69
CA GLN A 53 -0.61 -6.85 -1.57
C GLN A 53 -2.02 -6.25 -1.62
N ALA A 54 -2.15 -4.96 -1.92
CA ALA A 54 -3.43 -4.30 -2.07
C ALA A 54 -4.25 -4.93 -3.21
N ARG A 55 -3.64 -5.17 -4.36
CA ARG A 55 -4.29 -5.82 -5.50
C ARG A 55 -4.74 -7.24 -5.18
N GLU A 56 -3.92 -8.03 -4.48
CA GLU A 56 -4.28 -9.39 -4.04
C GLU A 56 -5.47 -9.41 -3.09
N ARG A 57 -5.62 -8.37 -2.26
CA ARG A 57 -6.79 -8.18 -1.39
C ARG A 57 -8.05 -7.70 -2.13
N GLY A 58 -7.92 -7.26 -3.39
CA GLY A 58 -9.01 -6.69 -4.18
C GLY A 58 -9.19 -5.18 -4.01
N ASN A 59 -8.24 -4.48 -3.41
CA ASN A 59 -8.25 -3.02 -3.36
C ASN A 59 -8.00 -2.43 -4.77
N PRO A 60 -8.67 -1.32 -5.13
CA PRO A 60 -8.24 -0.53 -6.27
C PRO A 60 -6.83 0.03 -6.01
N ILE A 61 -5.99 0.00 -7.04
CA ILE A 61 -4.62 0.52 -6.99
C ILE A 61 -4.40 1.56 -8.09
N VAL A 62 -3.53 2.53 -7.81
CA VAL A 62 -3.02 3.53 -8.76
C VAL A 62 -1.51 3.63 -8.60
#